data_AF-A0A3A8GPH0-F1
#
_entry.id   AF-A0A3A8GPH0-F1
#
_cell.length_a   1.000
_cell.length_b   1.000
_cell.length_c   1.000
_cell.angle_alpha   90.00
_cell.angle_beta   90.00
_cell.angle_gamma   90.00
#
_symmetry.space_group_name_H-M   'P 1'
#
loop_
_entity.id
_entity.type
_entity.pdbx_description
1 polymer ?
#
loop_
_entity_poly.entity_id
_entity_poly.type
_entity_poly.pdbx_seq_one_letter_code
_entity_poly.pdbx_strand_id
1 'polypeptide(L)'
;MNIELVLFGVFAVMTLLSAGLVITARSPINSAMALVSTFFFLAGIYVLLWAHTVAAVQVLVYAGAIMVLFLFVIMLLNLGDAPHRGKPTATRLLGGASAVGLLAVLAVTLGRIKAPPAQLDAQGQAAFGTMAAIGETIFTTWLLPFEAVSLLLLVAMVGAVVVAKSRI
;
A
#
# COMPACT_ATOMS: atom_id res chain seq x y z
N MET A 1 12.21 -21.32 -16.10
CA MET A 1 11.80 -20.33 -15.08
C MET A 1 11.60 -19.01 -15.78
N ASN A 2 10.37 -18.50 -15.84
CA ASN A 2 10.08 -17.27 -16.57
C ASN A 2 10.72 -16.08 -15.85
N ILE A 3 11.33 -15.16 -16.58
CA ILE A 3 11.98 -13.95 -16.02
C ILE A 3 11.02 -13.16 -15.13
N GLU A 4 9.74 -13.10 -15.52
CA GLU A 4 8.65 -12.46 -14.77
C GLU A 4 8.44 -13.05 -13.38
N LEU A 5 8.54 -14.38 -13.25
CA LEU A 5 8.34 -15.07 -11.99
C LEU A 5 9.52 -14.84 -11.03
N VAL A 6 10.73 -14.71 -11.57
CA VAL A 6 11.91 -14.33 -10.80
C VAL A 6 11.78 -12.89 -10.31
N LEU A 7 11.42 -11.95 -11.20
CA LEU A 7 11.20 -10.54 -10.84
C LEU A 7 10.08 -10.40 -9.80
N PHE A 8 8.98 -11.13 -9.95
CA PHE A 8 7.90 -11.17 -8.98
C PHE A 8 8.39 -11.64 -7.61
N GLY A 9 9.16 -12.74 -7.57
CA GLY A 9 9.73 -13.26 -6.32
C GLY A 9 10.64 -12.25 -5.64
N VAL A 10 11.50 -11.56 -6.39
CA VAL A 10 12.40 -10.53 -5.86
C VAL A 10 11.60 -9.35 -5.29
N PHE A 11 10.63 -8.80 -6.03
CA PHE A 11 9.82 -7.69 -5.54
C PHE A 11 8.97 -8.09 -4.34
N ALA A 12 8.40 -9.29 -4.31
CA ALA A 12 7.62 -9.79 -3.18
C ALA A 12 8.46 -9.89 -1.90
N VAL A 13 9.65 -10.48 -1.99
CA VAL A 13 10.57 -10.58 -0.85
C VAL A 13 11.01 -9.19 -0.39
N MET A 14 11.37 -8.30 -1.30
CA MET A 14 11.78 -6.92 -0.97
C MET A 14 10.64 -6.12 -0.32
N THR A 15 9.41 -6.32 -0.77
CA THR A 15 8.20 -5.72 -0.17
C THR A 15 8.03 -6.21 1.28
N LEU A 16 8.13 -7.52 1.53
CA LEU A 16 8.00 -8.08 2.88
C LEU A 16 9.12 -7.65 3.82
N LEU A 17 10.37 -7.62 3.33
CA LEU A 17 11.51 -7.15 4.12
C LEU A 17 11.35 -5.67 4.50
N SER A 18 10.96 -4.84 3.53
CA SER A 18 10.72 -3.41 3.76
C SER A 18 9.57 -3.20 4.75
N ALA A 19 8.46 -3.93 4.61
CA ALA A 19 7.34 -3.87 5.56
C ALA A 19 7.76 -4.31 6.98
N GLY A 20 8.63 -5.33 7.11
CA GLY A 20 9.22 -5.73 8.38
C GLY A 20 10.09 -4.61 9.00
N LEU A 21 10.87 -3.91 8.18
CA LEU A 21 11.67 -2.76 8.61
C LEU A 21 10.80 -1.61 9.12
N VAL A 22 9.63 -1.35 8.52
CA VAL A 22 8.68 -0.33 9.00
C VAL A 22 8.31 -0.56 10.48
N ILE A 23 8.05 -1.81 10.86
CA ILE A 23 7.58 -2.16 12.22
C ILE A 23 8.74 -2.24 13.23
N THR A 24 9.91 -2.65 12.77
CA THR A 24 11.09 -2.88 13.62
C THR A 24 11.94 -1.63 13.83
N ALA A 25 11.90 -0.67 12.90
CA ALA A 25 12.65 0.58 13.01
C ALA A 25 12.28 1.35 14.27
N ARG A 26 13.28 2.01 14.86
CA ARG A 26 13.15 2.78 16.12
C ARG A 26 12.77 4.23 15.87
N SER A 27 13.38 4.83 14.86
CA SER A 27 13.11 6.19 14.42
C SER A 27 11.92 6.21 13.45
N PRO A 28 10.90 7.05 13.67
CA PRO A 28 9.75 7.18 12.76
C PRO A 28 10.14 7.55 11.32
N ILE A 29 11.23 8.30 11.13
CA ILE A 29 11.74 8.67 9.80
C ILE A 29 12.20 7.43 9.04
N ASN A 30 12.98 6.55 9.66
CA ASN A 30 13.42 5.30 9.01
C ASN A 30 12.24 4.35 8.74
N SER A 31 11.25 4.29 9.63
CA SER A 31 10.00 3.54 9.36
C SER A 31 9.29 4.09 8.12
N ALA A 32 9.17 5.40 7.99
CA ALA A 32 8.52 6.02 6.84
C ALA A 32 9.32 5.82 5.54
N MET A 33 10.65 5.91 5.58
CA MET A 33 11.50 5.61 4.41
C MET A 33 11.39 4.14 3.98
N ALA A 34 11.36 3.19 4.92
CA ALA A 34 11.11 1.78 4.61
C ALA A 34 9.71 1.56 4.01
N LEU A 35 8.73 2.36 4.42
CA LEU A 35 7.38 2.30 3.85
C LEU A 35 7.33 2.83 2.41
N VAL A 36 8.10 3.90 2.09
CA VAL A 36 8.29 4.35 0.70
C VAL A 36 8.86 3.21 -0.16
N SER A 37 9.90 2.53 0.32
CA SER A 37 10.48 1.36 -0.39
C SER A 37 9.45 0.25 -0.59
N THR A 38 8.61 -0.01 0.41
CA THR A 38 7.51 -0.99 0.32
C THR A 38 6.54 -0.64 -0.81
N PHE A 39 6.11 0.63 -0.90
CA PHE A 39 5.21 1.08 -1.97
C PHE A 39 5.87 1.05 -3.35
N PHE A 40 7.17 1.30 -3.43
CA PHE A 40 7.90 1.20 -4.69
C PHE A 40 7.97 -0.24 -5.21
N PHE A 41 8.32 -1.20 -4.35
CA PHE A 41 8.33 -2.61 -4.73
C PHE A 41 6.93 -3.14 -5.04
N LEU A 42 5.91 -2.67 -4.32
CA LEU A 42 4.51 -2.98 -4.62
C LEU A 42 4.08 -2.45 -5.99
N ALA A 43 4.50 -1.24 -6.37
CA ALA A 43 4.28 -0.71 -7.71
C ALA A 43 4.94 -1.57 -8.80
N GLY A 44 6.14 -2.10 -8.53
CA GLY A 44 6.79 -3.09 -9.39
C GLY A 44 5.95 -4.36 -9.60
N ILE A 45 5.34 -4.88 -8.53
CA ILE A 45 4.41 -6.02 -8.60
C ILE A 45 3.18 -5.67 -9.47
N TYR A 46 2.63 -4.47 -9.34
CA TYR A 46 1.51 -4.03 -10.19
C TYR A 46 1.88 -3.96 -11.66
N VAL A 47 3.08 -3.49 -12.00
CA VAL A 47 3.57 -3.51 -13.40
C VAL A 47 3.67 -4.94 -13.92
N LEU A 48 4.19 -5.88 -13.12
CA LEU A 48 4.25 -7.30 -13.51
C LEU A 48 2.87 -7.95 -13.68
N LEU A 49 1.83 -7.38 -13.07
CA LEU A 49 0.43 -7.80 -13.20
C LEU A 49 -0.33 -7.02 -14.30
N TRP A 50 0.37 -6.33 -15.19
CA TRP A 50 -0.19 -5.49 -16.27
C TRP A 50 -1.04 -4.30 -15.78
N ALA A 51 -0.95 -3.95 -14.48
CA ALA A 51 -1.73 -2.89 -13.85
C ALA A 51 -0.99 -1.54 -13.85
N HIS A 52 -0.67 -1.02 -15.03
CA HIS A 52 0.19 0.16 -15.23
C HIS A 52 -0.34 1.43 -14.56
N THR A 53 -1.63 1.74 -14.72
CA THR A 53 -2.21 2.95 -14.12
C THR A 53 -2.24 2.88 -12.60
N VAL A 54 -2.53 1.71 -12.03
CA VAL A 54 -2.52 1.52 -10.57
C VAL A 54 -1.09 1.65 -10.03
N ALA A 55 -0.10 1.10 -10.73
CA ALA A 55 1.31 1.28 -10.39
C ALA A 55 1.72 2.77 -10.40
N ALA A 56 1.32 3.51 -11.43
CA ALA A 56 1.60 4.95 -11.52
C ALA A 56 0.96 5.74 -10.36
N VAL A 57 -0.31 5.47 -10.05
CA VAL A 57 -1.02 6.09 -8.92
C VAL A 57 -0.38 5.70 -7.58
N GLN A 58 0.10 4.46 -7.43
CA GLN A 58 0.81 4.01 -6.22
C GLN A 58 2.05 4.87 -5.96
N VAL A 59 2.83 5.15 -6.99
CA VAL A 59 4.04 5.98 -6.85
C VAL A 59 3.67 7.45 -6.65
N LEU A 60 2.77 8.02 -7.46
CA LEU A 60 2.44 9.44 -7.41
C LEU A 60 1.71 9.85 -6.12
N VAL A 61 0.70 9.06 -5.71
CA VAL A 61 -0.18 9.43 -4.60
C VAL A 61 0.36 8.90 -3.27
N TYR A 62 0.66 7.60 -3.18
CA TYR A 62 1.05 7.00 -1.89
C TYR A 62 2.49 7.31 -1.54
N ALA A 63 3.45 7.00 -2.42
CA ALA A 63 4.86 7.29 -2.18
C ALA A 63 5.19 8.79 -2.33
N GLY A 64 4.56 9.47 -3.29
CA GLY A 64 4.83 10.87 -3.61
C GLY A 64 4.11 11.86 -2.69
N ALA A 65 2.79 11.92 -2.71
CA ALA A 65 2.05 12.95 -1.97
C ALA A 65 1.88 12.61 -0.49
N ILE A 66 1.29 11.45 -0.18
CA ILE A 66 0.89 11.09 1.18
C ILE A 66 2.13 10.88 2.06
N MET A 67 3.11 10.10 1.58
CA MET A 67 4.28 9.79 2.40
C MET A 67 5.19 10.98 2.63
N VAL A 68 5.33 11.87 1.64
CA VAL A 68 6.13 13.11 1.81
C VAL A 68 5.46 14.04 2.83
N LEU A 69 4.13 14.17 2.81
CA LEU A 69 3.40 14.92 3.83
C LEU A 69 3.63 14.32 5.23
N PHE A 70 3.54 13.00 5.36
CA PHE A 70 3.83 12.30 6.62
C PHE A 70 5.27 12.52 7.09
N LEU A 71 6.24 12.39 6.20
CA LEU A 71 7.66 12.64 6.51
C LEU A 71 7.88 14.08 6.99
N PHE A 72 7.26 15.04 6.32
CA PHE A 72 7.32 16.45 6.71
C PHE A 72 6.76 16.67 8.12
N VAL A 73 5.58 16.10 8.40
CA VAL A 73 4.94 16.18 9.73
C VAL A 73 5.82 15.52 10.80
N ILE A 74 6.35 14.32 10.54
CA ILE A 74 7.21 13.60 11.49
C ILE A 74 8.47 14.40 11.81
N MET A 75 9.07 15.01 10.79
CA MET A 75 10.28 15.81 10.93
C MET A 75 10.01 17.10 11.70
N LEU A 76 8.91 17.81 11.39
CA LEU A 76 8.52 19.03 12.11
C LEU A 76 8.21 18.77 13.58
N LEU A 77 7.52 17.67 13.87
CA LEU A 77 7.18 17.27 15.23
C LEU A 77 8.37 16.64 15.99
N ASN A 78 9.52 16.46 15.32
CA ASN A 78 10.73 15.83 15.83
C ASN A 78 10.41 14.63 16.74
N LEU A 79 9.63 13.68 16.21
CA LEU A 79 9.31 12.47 16.96
C LEU A 79 10.62 11.71 17.21
N GLY A 80 11.13 11.83 18.44
CA GLY A 80 12.34 11.13 18.86
C GLY A 80 12.17 9.61 18.86
N ASP A 81 13.26 8.90 19.14
CA ASP A 81 13.24 7.44 19.20
C ASP A 81 12.29 6.95 20.29
N ALA A 82 11.46 5.96 19.95
CA ALA A 82 10.57 5.34 20.92
C ALA A 82 11.37 4.72 22.08
N PRO A 83 10.92 4.86 23.35
CA PRO A 83 11.60 4.29 24.50
C PRO A 83 11.75 2.78 24.39
N HIS A 84 12.79 2.24 25.05
CA HIS A 84 13.13 0.81 25.01
C HIS A 84 11.91 -0.08 25.25
N ARG A 85 11.60 -0.93 24.26
CA ARG A 85 10.55 -1.95 24.37
C ARG A 85 10.92 -2.87 25.54
N GLY A 86 10.22 -2.73 26.67
CA GLY A 86 10.39 -3.58 27.84
C GLY A 86 10.15 -5.06 27.57
N LYS A 87 10.35 -5.89 28.59
CA LYS A 87 10.19 -7.36 28.53
C LYS A 87 8.89 -7.74 27.79
N PRO A 88 8.90 -8.79 26.95
CA PRO A 88 7.71 -9.22 26.24
C PRO A 88 6.63 -9.60 27.25
N THR A 89 5.62 -8.74 27.37
CA THR A 89 4.42 -9.00 28.18
C THR A 89 3.62 -10.15 27.55
N ALA A 90 2.85 -10.87 28.36
CA ALA A 90 1.93 -11.92 27.89
C ALA A 90 1.02 -11.46 26.72
N THR A 91 0.66 -10.17 26.68
CA THR A 91 -0.08 -9.54 25.57
C THR A 91 0.67 -9.55 24.24
N ARG A 92 2.00 -9.43 24.25
CA ARG A 92 2.83 -9.46 23.03
C ARG A 92 2.98 -10.89 22.49
N LEU A 93 3.04 -11.87 23.38
CA LEU A 93 2.99 -13.30 23.04
C LEU A 93 1.63 -13.70 22.48
N LEU A 94 0.53 -13.27 23.11
CA LEU A 94 -0.83 -13.48 22.61
C LEU A 94 -1.04 -12.80 21.24
N GLY A 95 -0.53 -11.58 21.05
CA GLY A 95 -0.58 -10.88 19.76
C GLY A 95 0.27 -11.56 18.67
N GLY A 96 1.42 -12.12 19.02
CA GLY A 96 2.21 -12.93 18.10
C GLY A 96 1.50 -14.23 17.71
N ALA A 97 0.92 -14.92 18.69
CA ALA A 97 0.16 -16.15 18.46
C ALA A 97 -1.08 -15.91 17.58
N SER A 98 -1.79 -14.80 17.78
CA SER A 98 -2.95 -14.45 16.95
C SER A 98 -2.55 -14.11 15.52
N ALA A 99 -1.45 -13.39 15.30
CA ALA A 99 -0.92 -13.10 13.97
C ALA A 99 -0.52 -14.38 13.23
N VAL A 100 0.17 -15.31 13.91
CA VAL A 100 0.53 -16.62 13.34
C VAL A 100 -0.72 -17.46 13.04
N GLY A 101 -1.69 -17.49 13.95
CA GLY A 101 -2.97 -18.17 13.74
C GLY A 101 -3.72 -17.63 12.53
N LEU A 102 -3.75 -16.32 12.35
CA LEU A 102 -4.40 -15.68 11.21
C LEU A 102 -3.68 -15.98 9.90
N LEU A 103 -2.34 -15.96 9.89
CA LEU A 103 -1.54 -16.38 8.74
C LEU A 103 -1.75 -17.85 8.38
N ALA A 104 -1.86 -18.74 9.37
CA ALA A 104 -2.12 -20.16 9.15
C ALA A 104 -3.51 -20.39 8.54
N VAL A 105 -4.54 -19.70 9.06
CA VAL A 105 -5.89 -19.74 8.47
C VAL A 105 -5.87 -19.23 7.04
N LEU A 106 -5.19 -18.11 6.77
CA LEU A 106 -5.07 -17.55 5.43
C LEU A 106 -4.36 -18.51 4.46
N ALA A 107 -3.29 -19.16 4.90
CA ALA A 107 -2.55 -20.13 4.09
C ALA A 107 -3.40 -21.35 3.75
N VAL A 108 -4.17 -21.88 4.71
CA VAL A 108 -5.07 -23.01 4.49
C VAL A 108 -6.23 -22.63 3.56
N THR A 109 -6.83 -21.44 3.72
CA THR A 109 -7.92 -21.00 2.85
C THR A 109 -7.42 -20.76 1.43
N LEU A 110 -6.29 -20.08 1.25
CA LEU A 110 -5.68 -19.87 -0.07
C LEU A 110 -5.26 -21.18 -0.74
N GLY A 111 -4.70 -22.13 0.01
CA GLY A 111 -4.31 -23.44 -0.52
C GLY A 111 -5.49 -24.32 -0.95
N ARG A 112 -6.71 -24.03 -0.44
CA ARG A 112 -7.95 -24.71 -0.87
C ARG A 112 -8.60 -24.07 -2.09
N ILE A 113 -8.24 -22.83 -2.41
CA ILE A 113 -8.74 -22.14 -3.61
C ILE A 113 -8.02 -22.73 -4.82
N LYS A 114 -8.76 -23.50 -5.61
CA LYS A 114 -8.33 -23.86 -6.98
C LYS A 114 -8.69 -22.72 -7.91
N ALA A 115 -7.85 -21.69 -7.94
CA ALA A 115 -7.98 -20.62 -8.91
C ALA A 115 -7.69 -21.20 -10.31
N PRO A 116 -8.59 -21.03 -11.29
CA PRO A 116 -8.23 -21.26 -12.69
C PRO A 116 -7.00 -20.40 -13.03
N PRO A 117 -6.05 -20.88 -13.85
CA PRO A 117 -4.99 -20.01 -14.33
C PRO A 117 -5.63 -18.80 -15.00
N ALA A 118 -5.28 -17.60 -14.55
CA ALA A 118 -5.74 -16.35 -15.15
C ALA A 118 -5.16 -16.25 -16.57
N GLN A 119 -5.86 -16.83 -17.53
CA GLN A 119 -5.52 -16.75 -18.94
C GLN A 119 -6.15 -15.49 -19.50
N LEU A 120 -5.48 -14.35 -19.28
CA LEU A 120 -5.72 -13.19 -20.13
C LEU A 120 -5.02 -13.47 -21.46
N ASP A 121 -5.78 -13.44 -22.55
CA ASP A 121 -5.24 -13.45 -23.89
C ASP A 121 -4.39 -12.19 -24.14
N ALA A 122 -3.57 -12.20 -25.19
CA ALA A 122 -2.66 -11.09 -25.48
C ALA A 122 -3.40 -9.74 -25.68
N GLN A 123 -4.65 -9.79 -26.15
CA GLN A 123 -5.52 -8.61 -26.26
C GLN A 123 -6.05 -8.14 -24.91
N GLY A 124 -6.49 -9.05 -24.03
CA GLY A 124 -6.92 -8.73 -22.68
C GLY A 124 -5.80 -8.15 -21.81
N GLN A 125 -4.57 -8.62 -21.97
CA GLN A 125 -3.39 -8.05 -21.27
C GLN A 125 -3.08 -6.63 -21.70
N ALA A 126 -3.23 -6.31 -23.00
CA ALA A 126 -2.97 -4.96 -23.52
C ALA A 126 -4.05 -3.94 -23.13
N ALA A 127 -5.30 -4.39 -22.94
CA ALA A 127 -6.40 -3.52 -22.53
C ALA A 127 -6.49 -3.34 -21.00
N PHE A 128 -6.12 -4.36 -20.23
CA PHE A 128 -6.19 -4.37 -18.78
C PHE A 128 -5.21 -3.37 -18.14
N GLY A 129 -5.67 -2.68 -17.10
CA GLY A 129 -4.82 -1.76 -16.34
C GLY A 129 -4.38 -0.49 -17.07
N THR A 130 -4.93 -0.21 -18.25
CA THR A 130 -4.70 1.03 -18.99
C THR A 130 -5.52 2.19 -18.43
N MET A 131 -5.04 3.42 -18.63
CA MET A 131 -5.73 4.63 -18.16
C MET A 131 -7.10 4.80 -18.82
N ALA A 132 -7.21 4.46 -20.10
CA ALA A 132 -8.45 4.53 -20.86
C ALA A 132 -9.51 3.55 -20.30
N ALA A 133 -9.13 2.27 -20.08
CA ALA A 133 -10.05 1.25 -19.57
C ALA A 133 -10.56 1.58 -18.16
N ILE A 134 -9.68 2.09 -17.29
CA ILE A 134 -10.07 2.54 -15.95
C ILE A 134 -10.99 3.76 -16.04
N GLY A 135 -10.66 4.73 -16.90
CA GLY A 135 -11.49 5.92 -17.12
C GLY A 135 -12.91 5.58 -17.57
N GLU A 136 -13.04 4.73 -18.60
CA GLU A 136 -14.33 4.26 -19.09
C GLU A 136 -15.15 3.59 -17.97
N THR A 137 -14.52 2.70 -17.20
CA THR A 137 -15.19 1.97 -16.12
C THR A 137 -15.65 2.89 -14.99
N ILE A 138 -14.86 3.91 -14.65
CA ILE A 138 -15.18 4.91 -13.62
C ILE A 138 -16.36 5.79 -14.05
N PHE A 139 -16.42 6.22 -15.31
CA PHE A 139 -17.48 7.12 -15.79
C PHE A 139 -18.76 6.41 -16.27
N THR A 140 -18.75 5.08 -16.41
CA THR A 140 -19.92 4.31 -16.84
C THR A 140 -20.51 3.50 -15.68
N THR A 141 -19.74 2.55 -15.15
CA THR A 141 -20.22 1.57 -14.16
C THR A 141 -20.11 2.13 -12.75
N TRP A 142 -19.04 2.87 -12.45
CA TRP A 142 -18.71 3.35 -11.11
C TRP A 142 -18.91 4.87 -10.94
N LEU A 143 -19.85 5.44 -11.70
CA LEU A 143 -20.13 6.88 -11.70
C LEU A 143 -20.47 7.42 -10.32
N LEU A 144 -21.35 6.72 -9.58
CA LEU A 144 -21.79 7.15 -8.24
C LEU A 144 -20.64 7.22 -7.22
N PRO A 145 -19.80 6.17 -7.04
CA PRO A 145 -18.64 6.28 -6.16
C PRO A 145 -17.61 7.31 -6.63
N PHE A 146 -17.45 7.54 -7.92
CA PHE A 146 -16.61 8.63 -8.42
C PHE A 146 -17.08 10.00 -7.92
N GLU A 147 -18.38 10.28 -8.06
CA GLU A 147 -18.98 11.52 -7.54
C GLU A 147 -18.82 11.62 -6.02
N ALA A 148 -19.07 10.54 -5.29
CA ALA A 148 -18.88 10.51 -3.84
C ALA A 148 -17.43 10.81 -3.41
N VAL A 149 -16.43 10.27 -4.13
CA VAL A 149 -15.02 10.57 -3.87
C VAL A 149 -14.70 12.03 -4.18
N SER A 150 -15.28 12.62 -5.23
CA SER A 150 -15.09 14.04 -5.55
C SER A 150 -15.59 14.96 -4.42
N LEU A 151 -16.77 14.65 -3.85
CA LEU A 151 -17.31 15.36 -2.69
C LEU A 151 -16.47 15.12 -1.44
N LEU A 152 -15.98 13.89 -1.23
CA LEU A 152 -15.08 13.58 -0.13
C LEU A 152 -13.78 14.40 -0.19
N LEU A 153 -13.21 14.57 -1.38
CA LEU A 153 -12.02 15.41 -1.59
C LEU A 153 -12.32 16.89 -1.35
N LEU A 154 -13.48 17.38 -1.79
CA LEU A 154 -13.93 18.75 -1.50
C LEU A 154 -14.05 18.99 0.01
N VAL A 155 -14.72 18.08 0.72
CA VAL A 155 -14.91 18.15 2.18
C VAL A 155 -13.56 18.06 2.90
N ALA A 156 -12.67 17.17 2.46
CA ALA A 156 -11.32 17.05 3.04
C ALA A 156 -10.50 18.33 2.88
N MET A 157 -10.57 18.98 1.70
CA MET A 157 -9.88 20.25 1.44
C MET A 157 -10.42 21.38 2.32
N VAL A 158 -11.76 21.56 2.36
CA VAL A 158 -12.39 22.58 3.20
C VAL A 158 -12.08 22.34 4.68
N GLY A 159 -12.16 21.08 5.13
CA GLY A 159 -11.83 20.69 6.50
C GLY A 159 -10.38 21.00 6.86
N ALA A 160 -9.42 20.66 6.00
CA ALA A 160 -8.01 20.95 6.21
C ALA A 160 -7.75 22.47 6.32
N VAL A 161 -8.37 23.29 5.44
CA VAL A 161 -8.22 24.75 5.45
C VAL A 161 -8.82 25.37 6.72
N VAL A 162 -10.01 24.96 7.13
CA VAL A 162 -10.67 25.50 8.34
C VAL A 162 -9.86 25.15 9.60
N VAL A 163 -9.36 23.92 9.71
CA VAL A 163 -8.52 23.50 10.84
C VAL A 163 -7.21 24.27 10.86
N ALA A 164 -6.54 24.41 9.72
CA ALA A 164 -5.29 25.17 9.61
C ALA A 164 -5.46 26.66 9.94
N LYS A 165 -6.59 27.27 9.56
CA LYS A 165 -6.89 28.67 9.83
C LYS A 165 -7.13 28.98 11.32
N SER A 166 -7.52 27.99 12.12
CA SER A 166 -7.89 28.18 13.54
C SER A 166 -6.75 28.59 14.49
N ARG A 167 -5.53 28.82 13.98
CA ARG A 167 -4.38 29.27 14.77
C ARG A 167 -3.64 30.48 14.19
N ILE A 168 -4.36 31.38 13.53
CA ILE A 168 -3.95 32.78 13.32
C ILE A 168 -5.04 33.66 13.91
#